data_AF-A0A3B8TVT8-F1
#
_entry.id   AF-A0A3B8TVT8-F1
#
_cell.length_a   1.000
_cell.length_b   1.000
_cell.length_c   1.000
_cell.angle_alpha   90.00
_cell.angle_beta   90.00
_cell.angle_gamma   90.00
#
_symmetry.space_group_name_H-M   'P 1'
#
loop_
_entity.id
_entity.type
_entity.pdbx_description
1 polymer ?
#
loop_
_entity_poly.entity_id
_entity_poly.type
_entity_poly.pdbx_seq_one_letter_code
_entity_poly.pdbx_strand_id
1 'polypeptide(L)'
;MAIAISAMFLITGLVFIIYINQPPVEPRERDYVLVGSLFAFCIWIGLAVLQLIEWLSKGAKKVTWEPVLAIFIGLLAPALMGSQGYDDHDRSGRTTTIDFASNYLTSLEKNAIIFTFGDNDTYPLWYAQEVEGVRPDVRIINLSLLMQDTYYDNLRRKMNESAPLNVSLTMNDMHSEQLSRSLSLPASNPNSFFGKLKNFGRSANGGLLFPIDSAIDTTIWGDYSPYYELISDTMNIQLSNSNDPTSYILSDLIAGNINDRPIYFAITVPRDYYSDYQRNLSLEGLAYRITPFEFASTNTIPNPDLLFDNLMNKFAFGGLKQNPDMLLDENVHRQFITLVNIYTMAIETLSAKNPEKAKELATSFMKELPIEALGGYSNISYFSVPRMLYGLEMNKEADQVMAVLTKYADEELGYLSTVVKDDDAEKIITDRYTNDLLGYMNQTLGFALEENTGDDGVAILSIDSAAESAVNAMFTVLTSNVTAGELVQQEDGNLTYSKLAVALGDTSLMNAMQSAREAEKLSLEEELNPYNDALEGFNEQLQNALANARNEEESTQIQTQFSQYYQQISQQMSPMQSKVNAINQFEATYNTPPSVSIMDTTPAEATTTGPIIDSPMTMEIPQP
;
A
#
# COMPACT_ATOMS: atom_id res chain seq x y z
N MET A 1 -42.88 34.14 12.01
CA MET A 1 -42.00 33.08 12.57
C MET A 1 -41.94 31.87 11.65
N ALA A 2 -43.05 31.17 11.37
CA ALA A 2 -43.07 30.00 10.49
C ALA A 2 -42.40 30.25 9.12
N ILE A 3 -42.76 31.32 8.42
CA ILE A 3 -42.16 31.70 7.12
C ILE A 3 -40.64 31.89 7.23
N ALA A 4 -40.15 32.49 8.32
CA ALA A 4 -38.72 32.73 8.52
C ALA A 4 -37.96 31.42 8.78
N ILE A 5 -38.53 30.51 9.58
CA ILE A 5 -37.92 29.19 9.85
C ILE A 5 -37.95 28.32 8.58
N SER A 6 -39.05 28.34 7.82
CA SER A 6 -39.13 27.65 6.53
C SER A 6 -38.14 28.21 5.51
N ALA A 7 -37.97 29.54 5.45
CA ALA A 7 -36.98 30.16 4.60
C ALA A 7 -35.55 29.76 5.01
N MET A 8 -35.25 29.75 6.32
CA MET A 8 -33.98 29.27 6.84
C MET A 8 -33.72 27.81 6.44
N PHE A 9 -34.69 26.91 6.66
CA PHE A 9 -34.59 25.50 6.27
C PHE A 9 -34.33 25.31 4.76
N LEU A 10 -35.09 26.02 3.91
CA LEU A 10 -34.95 25.89 2.47
C LEU A 10 -33.63 26.48 1.96
N ILE A 11 -33.23 27.66 2.46
CA ILE A 11 -32.01 28.35 2.02
C ILE A 11 -30.76 27.60 2.48
N THR A 12 -30.72 27.17 3.74
CA THR A 12 -29.55 26.49 4.34
C THR A 12 -29.57 24.97 4.20
N GLY A 13 -30.57 24.44 3.49
CA GLY A 13 -30.68 23.03 3.12
C GLY A 13 -30.71 22.92 1.60
N LEU A 14 -31.91 22.75 1.05
CA LEU A 14 -32.11 22.42 -0.37
C LEU A 14 -31.46 23.40 -1.35
N VAL A 15 -31.64 24.71 -1.16
CA VAL A 15 -31.06 25.72 -2.06
C VAL A 15 -29.55 25.72 -1.97
N PHE A 16 -28.99 25.52 -0.77
CA PHE A 16 -27.55 25.46 -0.57
C PHE A 16 -26.92 24.26 -1.28
N ILE A 17 -27.58 23.09 -1.21
CA ILE A 17 -27.15 21.87 -1.90
C ILE A 17 -27.13 22.10 -3.42
N ILE A 18 -28.20 22.69 -3.99
CA ILE A 18 -28.26 23.03 -5.42
C ILE A 18 -27.20 24.06 -5.79
N TYR A 19 -26.98 25.06 -4.94
CA TYR A 19 -26.03 26.15 -5.18
C TYR A 19 -24.58 25.68 -5.18
N ILE A 20 -24.19 24.85 -4.19
CA ILE A 20 -22.84 24.28 -4.15
C ILE A 20 -22.68 23.23 -5.25
N ASN A 21 -23.76 22.54 -5.62
CA ASN A 21 -23.73 21.44 -6.59
C ASN A 21 -22.64 20.43 -6.21
N GLN A 22 -22.73 19.90 -4.98
CA GLN A 22 -21.74 18.98 -4.42
C GLN A 22 -21.60 17.75 -5.33
N PRO A 23 -20.37 17.30 -5.61
CA PRO A 23 -20.17 16.07 -6.35
C PRO A 23 -20.76 14.89 -5.56
N PRO A 24 -21.25 13.84 -6.25
CA PRO A 24 -21.88 12.69 -5.61
C PRO A 24 -20.92 11.88 -4.73
N VAL A 25 -19.61 12.02 -4.95
CA VAL A 25 -18.56 11.40 -4.14
C VAL A 25 -17.69 12.50 -3.55
N GLU A 26 -17.66 12.59 -2.23
CA GLU A 26 -16.75 13.45 -1.48
C GLU A 26 -15.92 12.59 -0.51
N PRO A 27 -14.67 12.99 -0.19
CA PRO A 27 -13.79 12.22 0.69
C PRO A 27 -14.24 12.19 2.16
N ARG A 28 -15.30 12.94 2.51
CA ARG A 28 -15.93 12.95 3.82
C ARG A 28 -17.33 13.56 3.73
N GLU A 29 -18.17 13.18 4.67
CA GLU A 29 -19.47 13.80 4.85
C GLU A 29 -19.32 15.28 5.25
N ARG A 30 -20.12 16.15 4.64
CA ARG A 30 -20.10 17.59 4.87
C ARG A 30 -21.39 18.09 5.53
N ASP A 31 -21.94 17.31 6.45
CA ASP A 31 -23.20 17.62 7.14
C ASP A 31 -23.17 18.95 7.90
N TYR A 32 -21.97 19.42 8.27
CA TYR A 32 -21.76 20.73 8.86
C TYR A 32 -22.28 21.88 7.98
N VAL A 33 -22.35 21.67 6.66
CA VAL A 33 -22.92 22.60 5.69
C VAL A 33 -24.43 22.79 5.91
N LEU A 34 -25.12 21.76 6.40
CA LEU A 34 -26.57 21.73 6.58
C LEU A 34 -27.03 22.13 7.98
N VAL A 35 -26.11 22.54 8.87
CA VAL A 35 -26.38 22.89 10.27
C VAL A 35 -27.52 23.90 10.42
N GLY A 36 -27.63 24.87 9.49
CA GLY A 36 -28.75 25.82 9.50
C GLY A 36 -30.11 25.14 9.34
N SER A 37 -30.22 24.15 8.46
CA SER A 37 -31.47 23.42 8.22
C SER A 37 -31.80 22.48 9.37
N LEU A 38 -30.78 21.88 10.00
CA LEU A 38 -30.92 21.07 11.21
C LEU A 38 -31.46 21.91 12.38
N PHE A 39 -30.97 23.13 12.58
CA PHE A 39 -31.52 24.03 13.59
C PHE A 39 -33.00 24.37 13.34
N ALA A 40 -33.39 24.62 12.08
CA ALA A 40 -34.79 24.86 11.74
C ALA A 40 -35.66 23.62 12.04
N PHE A 41 -35.14 22.42 11.77
CA PHE A 41 -35.81 21.16 12.09
C PHE A 41 -35.98 20.95 13.61
N CYS A 42 -34.95 21.23 14.41
CA CYS A 42 -35.04 21.19 15.88
C CYS A 42 -36.10 22.15 16.44
N ILE A 43 -36.21 23.36 15.87
CA ILE A 43 -37.25 24.33 16.26
C ILE A 43 -38.64 23.78 15.95
N TRP A 44 -38.84 23.16 14.79
CA TRP A 44 -40.12 22.53 14.46
C TRP A 44 -40.49 21.38 15.40
N ILE A 45 -39.52 20.54 15.80
CA ILE A 45 -39.74 19.51 16.81
C ILE A 45 -40.23 20.15 18.12
N GLY A 46 -39.57 21.23 18.57
CA GLY A 46 -40.00 21.96 19.78
C GLY A 46 -41.43 22.51 19.66
N LEU A 47 -41.78 23.10 18.52
CA LEU A 47 -43.15 23.59 18.26
C LEU A 47 -44.18 22.44 18.18
N ALA A 48 -43.80 21.29 17.64
CA ALA A 48 -44.67 20.11 17.58
C ALA A 48 -44.98 19.57 18.98
N VAL A 49 -44.00 19.57 19.89
CA VAL A 49 -44.23 19.21 21.30
C VAL A 49 -45.23 20.16 21.97
N LEU A 50 -45.12 21.47 21.73
CA LEU A 50 -46.10 22.44 22.25
C LEU A 50 -47.52 22.15 21.72
N GLN A 51 -47.64 21.84 20.43
CA GLN A 51 -48.93 21.50 19.83
C GLN A 51 -49.50 20.19 20.39
N LEU A 52 -48.64 19.21 20.69
CA LEU A 52 -49.02 17.95 21.33
C LEU A 52 -49.58 18.18 22.75
N ILE A 53 -48.98 19.09 23.52
CA ILE A 53 -49.51 19.50 24.84
C ILE A 53 -50.92 20.07 24.70
N GLU A 54 -51.13 20.96 23.73
CA GLU A 54 -52.47 21.51 23.47
C GLU A 54 -53.48 20.42 23.08
N TRP A 55 -53.09 19.46 22.26
CA TRP A 55 -53.97 18.35 21.86
C TRP A 55 -54.32 17.45 23.03
N LEU A 56 -53.35 17.12 23.88
CA LEU A 56 -53.55 16.29 25.07
C LEU A 56 -54.40 17.01 26.15
N SER A 57 -54.31 18.34 26.23
CA SER A 57 -55.08 19.14 27.19
C SER A 57 -56.52 19.43 26.74
N LYS A 58 -56.88 19.19 25.46
CA LYS A 58 -58.26 19.37 24.96
C LYS A 58 -59.22 18.39 25.64
N GLY A 59 -60.08 18.93 26.52
CA GLY A 59 -61.13 18.18 27.22
C GLY A 59 -60.79 17.84 28.69
N ALA A 60 -59.56 18.09 29.14
CA ALA A 60 -59.15 17.90 30.51
C ALA A 60 -59.46 19.14 31.36
N LYS A 61 -60.28 19.01 32.41
CA LYS A 61 -60.66 20.15 33.26
C LYS A 61 -59.60 20.56 34.28
N LYS A 62 -58.71 19.64 34.70
CA LYS A 62 -57.58 19.86 35.63
C LYS A 62 -56.65 18.65 35.63
N VAL A 63 -55.86 18.47 34.58
CA VAL A 63 -54.79 17.47 34.59
C VAL A 63 -53.46 18.22 34.46
N THR A 64 -52.42 17.72 35.12
CA THR A 64 -51.10 18.36 35.29
C THR A 64 -49.97 17.60 34.62
N TRP A 65 -50.27 16.43 34.02
CA TRP A 65 -49.26 15.51 33.47
C TRP A 65 -49.10 15.62 31.95
N GLU A 66 -49.97 16.35 31.24
CA GLU A 66 -49.94 16.48 29.78
C GLU A 66 -48.59 17.03 29.27
N PRO A 67 -47.98 18.06 29.90
CA PRO A 67 -46.63 18.49 29.52
C PRO A 67 -45.60 17.38 29.71
N VAL A 68 -45.72 16.60 30.79
CA VAL A 68 -44.81 15.48 31.08
C VAL A 68 -44.96 14.39 30.02
N LEU A 69 -46.19 14.02 29.64
CA LEU A 69 -46.42 13.00 28.61
C LEU A 69 -45.98 13.48 27.22
N ALA A 70 -46.23 14.74 26.86
CA ALA A 70 -45.81 15.28 25.57
C ALA A 70 -44.29 15.35 25.44
N ILE A 71 -43.58 15.74 26.52
CA ILE A 71 -42.12 15.70 26.56
C ILE A 71 -41.64 14.25 26.47
N PHE A 72 -42.24 13.33 27.21
CA PHE A 72 -41.89 11.90 27.15
C PHE A 72 -42.02 11.35 25.73
N ILE A 73 -43.15 11.61 25.05
CA ILE A 73 -43.36 11.22 23.64
C ILE A 73 -42.32 11.89 22.73
N GLY A 74 -42.05 13.18 22.91
CA GLY A 74 -41.04 13.92 22.15
C GLY A 74 -39.62 13.38 22.32
N LEU A 75 -39.31 12.80 23.48
CA LEU A 75 -38.02 12.17 23.76
C LEU A 75 -37.90 10.74 23.24
N LEU A 76 -39.00 10.06 22.88
CA LEU A 76 -38.93 8.68 22.36
C LEU A 76 -38.07 8.57 21.10
N ALA A 77 -38.18 9.53 20.17
CA ALA A 77 -37.41 9.50 18.93
C ALA A 77 -35.90 9.74 19.18
N PRO A 78 -35.46 10.80 19.89
CA PRO A 78 -34.06 10.96 20.28
C PRO A 78 -33.53 9.81 21.15
N ALA A 79 -34.34 9.26 22.05
CA ALA A 79 -33.94 8.13 22.88
C ALA A 79 -33.73 6.87 22.04
N LEU A 80 -34.62 6.59 21.08
CA LEU A 80 -34.46 5.46 20.16
C LEU A 80 -33.23 5.65 19.29
N MET A 81 -33.07 6.81 18.63
CA MET A 81 -31.90 7.11 17.81
C MET A 81 -30.60 7.03 18.63
N GLY A 82 -30.60 7.63 19.83
CA GLY A 82 -29.46 7.59 20.73
C GLY A 82 -29.15 6.19 21.24
N SER A 83 -30.15 5.33 21.45
CA SER A 83 -29.93 3.94 21.90
C SER A 83 -29.50 2.99 20.79
N GLN A 84 -30.00 3.19 19.57
CA GLN A 84 -29.73 2.32 18.42
C GLN A 84 -28.46 2.70 17.67
N GLY A 85 -27.96 3.93 17.84
CA GLY A 85 -26.70 4.37 17.25
C GLY A 85 -25.63 4.70 18.28
N TYR A 86 -25.80 4.32 19.56
CA TYR A 86 -24.79 4.64 20.59
C TYR A 86 -23.46 3.95 20.31
N ASP A 87 -23.52 2.68 19.96
CA ASP A 87 -22.40 1.84 19.53
C ASP A 87 -21.67 2.44 18.32
N ASP A 88 -22.41 2.88 17.30
CA ASP A 88 -21.84 3.54 16.12
C ASP A 88 -21.16 4.88 16.42
N HIS A 89 -21.50 5.51 17.54
CA HIS A 89 -20.96 6.82 17.95
C HIS A 89 -19.97 6.75 19.12
N ASP A 90 -19.87 5.61 19.80
CA ASP A 90 -18.90 5.43 20.87
C ASP A 90 -17.49 5.41 20.26
N ARG A 91 -16.61 6.21 20.83
CA ARG A 91 -15.19 6.29 20.47
C ARG A 91 -14.31 6.01 21.70
N SER A 92 -14.91 5.48 22.78
CA SER A 92 -14.18 5.11 23.98
C SER A 92 -13.13 4.04 23.68
N GLY A 93 -11.94 4.21 24.24
CA GLY A 93 -10.82 3.29 24.00
C GLY A 93 -10.17 3.36 22.61
N ARG A 94 -10.66 4.21 21.69
CA ARG A 94 -10.10 4.38 20.35
C ARG A 94 -8.94 5.37 20.36
N THR A 95 -7.72 4.87 20.47
CA THR A 95 -6.49 5.69 20.47
C THR A 95 -5.71 5.61 19.16
N THR A 96 -6.19 4.85 18.16
CA THR A 96 -5.44 4.50 16.94
C THR A 96 -4.76 5.68 16.27
N THR A 97 -5.46 6.79 16.07
CA THR A 97 -4.89 7.94 15.35
C THR A 97 -3.77 8.63 16.14
N ILE A 98 -3.88 8.71 17.47
CA ILE A 98 -2.85 9.31 18.33
C ILE A 98 -1.67 8.35 18.47
N ASP A 99 -1.93 7.05 18.64
CA ASP A 99 -0.90 6.02 18.71
C ASP A 99 -0.12 5.93 17.40
N PHE A 100 -0.80 5.94 16.27
CA PHE A 100 -0.18 5.94 14.94
C PHE A 100 0.68 7.19 14.72
N ALA A 101 0.19 8.37 15.10
CA ALA A 101 0.97 9.61 15.05
C ALA A 101 2.19 9.57 15.99
N SER A 102 2.03 9.01 17.19
CA SER A 102 3.11 8.84 18.15
C SER A 102 4.16 7.86 17.62
N ASN A 103 3.73 6.74 17.03
CA ASN A 103 4.60 5.74 16.39
C ASN A 103 5.47 6.36 15.30
N TYR A 104 4.88 7.23 14.46
CA TYR A 104 5.64 8.01 13.48
C TYR A 104 6.76 8.78 14.14
N LEU A 105 6.43 9.60 15.15
CA LEU A 105 7.38 10.48 15.81
C LEU A 105 8.43 9.70 16.63
N THR A 106 8.07 8.59 17.26
CA THR A 106 9.00 7.75 18.04
C THR A 106 9.90 6.87 17.18
N SER A 107 9.54 6.64 15.91
CA SER A 107 10.40 5.95 14.95
C SER A 107 11.65 6.77 14.58
N LEU A 108 11.56 8.10 14.70
CA LEU A 108 12.58 9.02 14.19
C LEU A 108 13.72 9.20 15.18
N GLU A 109 14.92 9.41 14.68
CA GLU A 109 16.06 9.86 15.48
C GLU A 109 15.84 11.25 16.12
N LYS A 110 16.68 11.58 17.11
CA LYS A 110 16.59 12.86 17.83
C LYS A 110 16.82 14.06 16.90
N ASN A 111 16.04 15.12 17.08
CA ASN A 111 16.05 16.36 16.30
C ASN A 111 15.73 16.18 14.79
N ALA A 112 15.12 15.06 14.40
CA ALA A 112 14.85 14.75 13.01
C ALA A 112 13.91 15.75 12.32
N ILE A 113 13.96 15.78 10.99
CA ILE A 113 12.98 16.41 10.12
C ILE A 113 12.14 15.28 9.50
N ILE A 114 10.81 15.44 9.48
CA ILE A 114 9.90 14.56 8.76
C ILE A 114 9.05 15.36 7.78
N PHE A 115 9.04 14.92 6.53
CA PHE A 115 8.14 15.40 5.50
C PHE A 115 6.84 14.60 5.49
N THR A 116 5.72 15.30 5.50
CA THR A 116 4.35 14.75 5.45
C THR A 116 3.60 15.32 4.26
N PHE A 117 2.45 14.73 3.90
CA PHE A 117 1.63 15.21 2.79
C PHE A 117 0.15 15.28 3.16
N GLY A 118 -0.51 16.40 2.85
CA GLY A 118 -1.93 16.56 3.15
C GLY A 118 -2.27 16.65 4.64
N ASP A 119 -3.56 16.65 4.94
CA ASP A 119 -4.13 16.83 6.27
C ASP A 119 -4.08 15.55 7.11
N ASN A 120 -4.44 14.40 6.52
CA ASN A 120 -4.49 13.11 7.21
C ASN A 120 -3.14 12.65 7.77
N ASP A 121 -2.04 13.02 7.13
CA ASP A 121 -0.68 12.70 7.62
C ASP A 121 -0.20 13.73 8.65
N THR A 122 -0.51 15.01 8.43
CA THR A 122 0.13 16.11 9.16
C THR A 122 -0.58 16.42 10.46
N TYR A 123 -1.92 16.49 10.44
CA TYR A 123 -2.68 16.96 11.59
C TYR A 123 -2.60 16.02 12.79
N PRO A 124 -2.62 14.67 12.64
CA PRO A 124 -2.38 13.78 13.76
C PRO A 124 -1.00 13.97 14.39
N LEU A 125 0.05 14.16 13.58
CA LEU A 125 1.41 14.41 14.06
C LEU A 125 1.52 15.75 14.81
N TRP A 126 0.90 16.82 14.29
CA TRP A 126 0.82 18.09 15.02
C TRP A 126 0.02 17.97 16.30
N TYR A 127 -1.08 17.23 16.32
CA TYR A 127 -1.84 17.00 17.55
C TYR A 127 -0.98 16.29 18.60
N ALA A 128 -0.32 15.19 18.22
CA ALA A 128 0.58 14.45 19.12
C ALA A 128 1.71 15.34 19.66
N GLN A 129 2.26 16.25 18.84
CA GLN A 129 3.32 17.16 19.28
C GLN A 129 2.81 18.31 20.16
N GLU A 130 1.76 19.02 19.73
CA GLU A 130 1.30 20.27 20.36
C GLU A 130 0.40 20.04 21.59
N VAL A 131 -0.34 18.93 21.60
CA VAL A 131 -1.29 18.60 22.68
C VAL A 131 -0.70 17.55 23.62
N GLU A 132 -0.22 16.44 23.06
CA GLU A 132 0.32 15.32 23.85
C GLU A 132 1.80 15.47 24.22
N GLY A 133 2.50 16.45 23.63
CA GLY A 133 3.91 16.71 23.92
C GLY A 133 4.87 15.64 23.40
N VAL A 134 4.45 14.85 22.41
CA VAL A 134 5.27 13.77 21.82
C VAL A 134 6.31 14.39 20.90
N ARG A 135 7.60 14.17 21.22
CA ARG A 135 8.74 14.54 20.37
C ARG A 135 8.71 15.99 19.86
N PRO A 136 8.66 17.01 20.75
CA PRO A 136 8.70 18.43 20.36
C PRO A 136 10.01 18.85 19.68
N ASP A 137 11.02 17.97 19.67
CA ASP A 137 12.30 18.15 18.97
C ASP A 137 12.21 17.88 17.46
N VAL A 138 11.24 17.09 17.01
CA VAL A 138 11.05 16.73 15.59
C VAL A 138 10.43 17.89 14.81
N ARG A 139 10.97 18.18 13.63
CA ARG A 139 10.38 19.15 12.69
C ARG A 139 9.44 18.46 11.72
N ILE A 140 8.14 18.73 11.83
CA ILE A 140 7.13 18.25 10.88
C ILE A 140 6.94 19.30 9.78
N ILE A 141 7.09 18.90 8.51
CA ILE A 141 6.96 19.77 7.33
C ILE A 141 5.95 19.16 6.35
N ASN A 142 4.86 19.87 6.10
CA ASN A 142 3.86 19.46 5.11
C ASN A 142 4.28 19.97 3.73
N LEU A 143 4.55 19.03 2.82
CA LEU A 143 4.98 19.31 1.46
C LEU A 143 3.92 20.07 0.64
N SER A 144 2.63 19.80 0.87
CA SER A 144 1.52 20.48 0.20
C SER A 144 1.41 21.96 0.57
N LEU A 145 2.07 22.40 1.65
CA LEU A 145 2.09 23.79 2.10
C LEU A 145 3.36 24.55 1.71
N LEU A 146 4.37 23.90 1.12
CA LEU A 146 5.66 24.54 0.81
C LEU A 146 5.53 25.76 -0.10
N MET A 147 4.57 25.74 -1.03
CA MET A 147 4.31 26.84 -1.95
C MET A 147 3.40 27.94 -1.38
N GLN A 148 3.08 27.91 -0.08
CA GLN A 148 2.33 28.98 0.58
C GLN A 148 3.27 30.10 1.03
N ASP A 149 2.91 31.36 0.70
CA ASP A 149 3.75 32.55 0.83
C ASP A 149 4.56 32.65 2.14
N THR A 150 3.94 32.30 3.27
CA THR A 150 4.57 32.44 4.59
C THR A 150 5.06 31.13 5.19
N TYR A 151 4.64 29.98 4.64
CA TYR A 151 4.93 28.68 5.26
C TYR A 151 6.42 28.36 5.18
N TYR A 152 6.98 28.37 3.96
CA TYR A 152 8.39 28.09 3.74
C TYR A 152 9.31 29.07 4.47
N ASP A 153 9.01 30.36 4.44
CA ASP A 153 9.81 31.38 5.14
C ASP A 153 9.75 31.24 6.67
N ASN A 154 8.64 30.76 7.22
CA ASN A 154 8.52 30.49 8.65
C ASN A 154 9.33 29.27 9.12
N LEU A 155 9.75 28.37 8.23
CA LEU A 155 10.62 27.22 8.58
C LEU A 155 12.00 27.66 9.11
N ARG A 156 12.42 28.90 8.82
CA ARG A 156 13.64 29.55 9.37
C ARG A 156 13.53 29.92 10.84
N ARG A 157 12.37 29.74 11.46
CA ARG A 157 12.16 30.04 12.87
C ARG A 157 12.27 28.76 13.69
N LYS A 158 12.70 28.92 14.94
CA LYS A 158 12.59 27.86 15.94
C LYS A 158 11.11 27.52 16.11
N MET A 159 10.78 26.24 16.10
CA MET A 159 9.43 25.71 16.34
C MET A 159 9.57 24.64 17.41
N ASN A 160 8.83 24.78 18.51
CA ASN A 160 8.96 23.90 19.67
C ASN A 160 10.43 23.79 20.12
N GLU A 161 10.97 22.58 20.27
CA GLU A 161 12.37 22.33 20.60
C GLU A 161 13.26 22.22 19.35
N SER A 162 12.66 22.08 18.17
CA SER A 162 13.36 21.98 16.89
C SER A 162 14.06 23.29 16.51
N ALA A 163 15.38 23.20 16.29
CA ALA A 163 16.19 24.32 15.81
C ALA A 163 15.68 24.85 14.45
N PRO A 164 15.89 26.13 14.13
CA PRO A 164 15.66 26.69 12.79
C PRO A 164 16.22 25.79 11.67
N LEU A 165 15.52 25.72 10.54
CA LEU A 165 16.05 25.03 9.36
C LEU A 165 17.06 25.93 8.64
N ASN A 166 18.14 25.31 8.17
CA ASN A 166 19.12 25.96 7.33
C ASN A 166 18.65 25.84 5.87
N VAL A 167 18.16 26.96 5.32
CA VAL A 167 17.60 27.05 3.96
C VAL A 167 18.11 28.30 3.28
N SER A 168 18.58 28.14 2.05
CA SER A 168 19.20 29.20 1.26
C SER A 168 18.20 30.02 0.46
N LEU A 169 17.10 29.42 0.02
CA LEU A 169 16.10 30.05 -0.88
C LEU A 169 14.96 30.69 -0.10
N THR A 170 14.44 31.84 -0.51
CA THR A 170 13.20 32.40 0.07
C THR A 170 12.00 32.12 -0.80
N MET A 171 10.78 32.25 -0.27
CA MET A 171 9.58 32.07 -1.09
C MET A 171 9.54 33.03 -2.29
N ASN A 172 10.09 34.24 -2.14
CA ASN A 172 10.27 35.19 -3.25
C ASN A 172 11.09 34.61 -4.41
N ASP A 173 12.08 33.77 -4.11
CA ASP A 173 12.93 33.15 -5.13
C ASP A 173 12.19 32.11 -5.98
N MET A 174 11.06 31.62 -5.46
CA MET A 174 10.28 30.53 -6.05
C MET A 174 9.11 31.03 -6.91
N HIS A 175 8.83 32.34 -6.94
CA HIS A 175 7.88 32.91 -7.90
C HIS A 175 8.36 32.67 -9.34
N SER A 176 7.46 32.25 -10.21
CA SER A 176 7.78 31.73 -11.56
C SER A 176 8.70 32.62 -12.37
N GLU A 177 8.48 33.94 -12.39
CA GLU A 177 9.34 34.90 -13.10
C GLU A 177 10.75 34.99 -12.50
N GLN A 178 10.85 34.99 -11.17
CA GLN A 178 12.11 35.10 -10.44
C GLN A 178 12.91 33.80 -10.54
N LEU A 179 12.25 32.65 -10.42
CA LEU A 179 12.84 31.33 -10.61
C LEU A 179 13.38 31.16 -12.03
N SER A 180 12.56 31.44 -13.05
CA SER A 180 12.97 31.36 -14.47
C SER A 180 14.18 32.25 -14.76
N ARG A 181 14.16 33.48 -14.25
CA ARG A 181 15.29 34.40 -14.37
C ARG A 181 16.53 33.85 -13.68
N SER A 182 16.40 33.36 -12.46
CA SER A 182 17.53 32.86 -11.66
C SER A 182 18.16 31.59 -12.22
N LEU A 183 17.38 30.70 -12.85
CA LEU A 183 17.86 29.48 -13.52
C LEU A 183 18.61 29.77 -14.83
N SER A 184 18.27 30.88 -15.51
CA SER A 184 18.95 31.32 -16.74
C SER A 184 20.32 31.97 -16.51
N LEU A 185 20.63 32.35 -15.26
CA LEU A 185 21.91 32.95 -14.91
C LEU A 185 22.99 31.86 -14.75
N PRO A 186 24.27 32.14 -15.09
CA PRO A 186 25.37 31.22 -14.83
C PRO A 186 25.46 30.86 -13.34
N ALA A 187 25.80 29.61 -13.01
CA ALA A 187 25.89 29.16 -11.61
C ALA A 187 26.87 29.97 -10.75
N SER A 188 27.89 30.57 -11.36
CA SER A 188 28.84 31.48 -10.70
C SER A 188 28.24 32.83 -10.30
N ASN A 189 27.05 33.18 -10.79
CA ASN A 189 26.38 34.42 -10.44
C ASN A 189 25.70 34.28 -9.08
N PRO A 190 25.99 35.13 -8.08
CA PRO A 190 25.42 35.04 -6.73
C PRO A 190 23.89 35.25 -6.70
N ASN A 191 23.31 35.83 -7.74
CA ASN A 191 21.86 35.99 -7.89
C ASN A 191 21.20 34.86 -8.70
N SER A 192 21.99 33.93 -9.24
CA SER A 192 21.45 32.70 -9.86
C SER A 192 20.87 31.79 -8.79
N PHE A 193 20.01 30.86 -9.20
CA PHE A 193 19.47 29.83 -8.33
C PHE A 193 20.61 29.06 -7.61
N PHE A 194 21.60 28.61 -8.37
CA PHE A 194 22.77 27.88 -7.87
C PHE A 194 23.73 28.74 -7.04
N GLY A 195 23.84 30.03 -7.33
CA GLY A 195 24.67 30.95 -6.55
C GLY A 195 24.08 31.30 -5.18
N LYS A 196 22.76 31.15 -5.03
CA LYS A 196 22.06 31.31 -3.75
C LYS A 196 22.12 30.05 -2.90
N LEU A 197 21.97 28.88 -3.53
CA LEU A 197 22.09 27.59 -2.87
C LEU A 197 23.50 27.39 -2.31
N LYS A 198 23.65 27.56 -0.98
CA LYS A 198 24.93 27.30 -0.33
C LYS A 198 25.24 25.81 -0.46
N ASN A 199 26.41 25.49 -0.99
CA ASN A 199 26.93 24.12 -1.15
C ASN A 199 26.34 23.29 -2.30
N PHE A 200 25.56 23.88 -3.22
CA PHE A 200 25.14 23.16 -4.42
C PHE A 200 26.09 23.37 -5.60
N GLY A 201 26.50 22.27 -6.21
CA GLY A 201 27.10 22.20 -7.53
C GLY A 201 26.09 21.71 -8.57
N ARG A 202 26.54 21.67 -9.82
CA ARG A 202 25.77 21.12 -10.95
C ARG A 202 26.57 20.00 -11.61
N SER A 203 25.97 18.84 -11.78
CA SER A 203 26.60 17.72 -12.49
C SER A 203 26.63 17.98 -14.00
N ALA A 204 27.46 17.24 -14.73
CA ALA A 204 27.58 17.37 -16.19
C ALA A 204 26.24 17.18 -16.92
N ASN A 205 25.36 16.35 -16.35
CA ASN A 205 24.04 16.04 -16.89
C ASN A 205 22.94 16.98 -16.35
N GLY A 206 23.31 18.01 -15.59
CA GLY A 206 22.39 19.03 -15.08
C GLY A 206 21.74 18.72 -13.74
N GLY A 207 22.11 17.62 -13.08
CA GLY A 207 21.67 17.26 -11.73
C GLY A 207 22.27 18.16 -10.64
N LEU A 208 21.70 18.08 -9.44
CA LEU A 208 22.11 18.81 -8.24
C LEU A 208 23.18 18.01 -7.49
N LEU A 209 24.30 18.65 -7.18
CA LEU A 209 25.36 18.08 -6.35
C LEU A 209 25.40 18.81 -5.01
N PHE A 210 25.41 18.12 -3.87
CA PHE A 210 25.64 18.76 -2.58
C PHE A 210 26.46 17.86 -1.64
N PRO A 211 27.31 18.44 -0.77
CA PRO A 211 28.16 17.67 0.12
C PRO A 211 27.32 16.94 1.17
N ILE A 212 27.63 15.67 1.38
CA ILE A 212 27.05 14.86 2.43
C ILE A 212 28.17 14.16 3.21
N ASP A 213 28.03 14.09 4.52
CA ASP A 213 28.95 13.32 5.36
C ASP A 213 28.66 11.83 5.18
N SER A 214 29.57 11.14 4.48
CA SER A 214 29.49 9.72 4.16
C SER A 214 29.59 8.81 5.39
N ALA A 215 30.01 9.34 6.54
CA ALA A 215 30.08 8.60 7.80
C ALA A 215 28.75 8.58 8.56
N ILE A 216 27.79 9.45 8.22
CA ILE A 216 26.45 9.46 8.83
C ILE A 216 25.80 8.08 8.61
N ASP A 217 25.15 7.57 9.66
CA ASP A 217 24.37 6.32 9.64
C ASP A 217 25.16 5.02 9.39
N THR A 218 26.47 5.09 9.21
CA THR A 218 27.35 3.90 9.06
C THR A 218 27.30 2.96 10.27
N THR A 219 26.97 3.46 11.46
CA THR A 219 26.79 2.63 12.66
C THR A 219 25.44 1.90 12.67
N ILE A 220 24.41 2.48 12.05
CA ILE A 220 23.06 1.91 11.94
C ILE A 220 23.04 0.83 10.87
N TRP A 221 23.77 1.06 9.77
CA TRP A 221 23.79 0.20 8.59
C TRP A 221 25.06 -0.65 8.45
N GLY A 222 26.01 -0.57 9.39
CA GLY A 222 27.34 -1.20 9.26
C GLY A 222 27.33 -2.70 9.00
N ASP A 223 26.39 -3.43 9.61
CA ASP A 223 26.21 -4.89 9.40
C ASP A 223 25.52 -5.24 8.07
N TYR A 224 25.11 -4.23 7.30
CA TYR A 224 24.33 -4.34 6.07
C TYR A 224 25.09 -3.78 4.85
N SER A 225 26.41 -3.59 4.95
CA SER A 225 27.27 -3.09 3.87
C SER A 225 27.15 -3.82 2.52
N PRO A 226 26.76 -5.11 2.42
CA PRO A 226 26.52 -5.73 1.11
C PRO A 226 25.31 -5.19 0.34
N TYR A 227 24.39 -4.48 1.01
CA TYR A 227 23.13 -4.02 0.43
C TYR A 227 23.22 -2.61 -0.17
N TYR A 228 24.30 -1.88 0.09
CA TYR A 228 24.47 -0.51 -0.35
C TYR A 228 25.90 -0.22 -0.79
N GLU A 229 26.05 0.70 -1.72
CA GLU A 229 27.35 1.30 -2.03
C GLU A 229 27.49 2.61 -1.23
N LEU A 230 28.65 2.78 -0.58
CA LEU A 230 28.99 4.05 0.04
C LEU A 230 29.12 5.11 -1.04
N ILE A 231 28.29 6.15 -0.97
CA ILE A 231 28.46 7.31 -1.83
C ILE A 231 29.71 8.05 -1.36
N SER A 232 30.41 8.66 -2.33
CA SER A 232 31.38 9.72 -2.12
C SER A 232 30.80 10.83 -1.21
N ASP A 233 31.62 11.75 -0.70
CA ASP A 233 31.19 12.89 0.13
C ASP A 233 30.29 13.92 -0.62
N THR A 234 29.57 13.51 -1.66
CA THR A 234 28.71 14.32 -2.51
C THR A 234 27.53 13.49 -2.99
N MET A 235 26.32 13.94 -2.68
CA MET A 235 25.08 13.38 -3.21
C MET A 235 24.77 14.01 -4.58
N ASN A 236 24.36 13.18 -5.55
CA ASN A 236 23.96 13.62 -6.89
C ASN A 236 22.50 13.28 -7.16
N ILE A 237 21.65 14.29 -7.19
CA ILE A 237 20.20 14.13 -7.38
C ILE A 237 19.79 14.66 -8.75
N GLN A 238 19.12 13.80 -9.51
CA GLN A 238 18.49 14.19 -10.77
C GLN A 238 17.02 14.51 -10.50
N LEU A 239 16.65 15.78 -10.64
CA LEU A 239 15.26 16.18 -10.48
C LEU A 239 14.40 15.63 -11.62
N SER A 240 13.39 14.84 -11.27
CA SER A 240 12.41 14.30 -12.21
C SER A 240 11.53 15.38 -12.83
N ASN A 241 11.14 16.40 -12.04
CA ASN A 241 10.36 17.54 -12.49
C ASN A 241 11.10 18.87 -12.27
N SER A 242 12.05 19.18 -13.15
CA SER A 242 12.84 20.43 -13.08
C SER A 242 12.04 21.72 -13.30
N ASN A 243 10.75 21.61 -13.63
CA ASN A 243 9.84 22.75 -13.78
C ASN A 243 9.01 23.01 -12.50
N ASP A 244 9.00 22.10 -11.53
CA ASP A 244 8.31 22.27 -10.26
C ASP A 244 9.22 22.99 -9.25
N PRO A 245 8.86 24.21 -8.81
CA PRO A 245 9.55 24.91 -7.73
C PRO A 245 9.70 24.06 -6.45
N THR A 246 8.77 23.17 -6.17
CA THR A 246 8.73 22.36 -4.96
C THR A 246 9.95 21.43 -4.85
N SER A 247 10.37 20.80 -5.95
CA SER A 247 11.54 19.89 -5.98
C SER A 247 12.84 20.60 -5.61
N TYR A 248 12.97 21.87 -6.00
CA TYR A 248 14.10 22.72 -5.65
C TYR A 248 14.11 23.15 -4.18
N ILE A 249 12.93 23.52 -3.64
CA ILE A 249 12.77 23.84 -2.21
C ILE A 249 13.12 22.62 -1.35
N LEU A 250 12.60 21.45 -1.72
CA LEU A 250 12.87 20.20 -1.03
C LEU A 250 14.36 19.87 -1.03
N SER A 251 15.04 20.05 -2.17
CA SER A 251 16.47 19.83 -2.27
C SER A 251 17.27 20.79 -1.37
N ASP A 252 16.97 22.09 -1.37
CA ASP A 252 17.61 23.07 -0.46
C ASP A 252 17.41 22.70 1.02
N LEU A 253 16.20 22.27 1.39
CA LEU A 253 15.89 21.77 2.74
C LEU A 253 16.75 20.56 3.11
N ILE A 254 16.87 19.59 2.22
CA ILE A 254 17.64 18.37 2.47
C ILE A 254 19.13 18.71 2.61
N ALA A 255 19.73 19.31 1.58
CA ALA A 255 21.15 19.61 1.56
C ALA A 255 21.60 20.56 2.67
N GLY A 256 20.74 21.51 3.07
CA GLY A 256 21.04 22.45 4.14
C GLY A 256 21.07 21.80 5.53
N ASN A 257 20.42 20.63 5.73
CA ASN A 257 20.19 20.06 7.05
C ASN A 257 20.65 18.60 7.23
N ILE A 258 20.87 17.84 6.14
CA ILE A 258 21.15 16.39 6.19
C ILE A 258 22.39 16.04 7.02
N ASN A 259 23.39 16.92 7.05
CA ASN A 259 24.63 16.71 7.82
C ASN A 259 24.49 17.06 9.31
N ASP A 260 23.47 17.83 9.68
CA ASP A 260 23.26 18.30 11.05
C ASP A 260 22.21 17.47 11.79
N ARG A 261 21.23 16.91 11.06
CA ARG A 261 20.14 16.12 11.65
C ARG A 261 19.50 15.17 10.64
N PRO A 262 18.98 14.01 11.09
CA PRO A 262 18.31 13.04 10.23
C PRO A 262 17.06 13.59 9.53
N ILE A 263 16.81 13.15 8.30
CA ILE A 263 15.70 13.61 7.47
C ILE A 263 14.90 12.41 6.98
N TYR A 264 13.58 12.50 7.10
CA TYR A 264 12.64 11.43 6.79
C TYR A 264 11.49 11.89 5.91
N PHE A 265 10.91 10.96 5.16
CA PHE A 265 9.58 11.08 4.57
C PHE A 265 8.62 10.13 5.30
N ALA A 266 7.41 10.58 5.61
CA ALA A 266 6.36 9.67 6.07
C ALA A 266 6.02 8.67 4.94
N ILE A 267 5.70 7.41 5.28
CA ILE A 267 5.42 6.38 4.26
C ILE A 267 4.16 6.64 3.44
N THR A 268 3.29 7.52 3.91
CA THR A 268 2.07 7.99 3.24
C THR A 268 2.32 9.13 2.25
N VAL A 269 3.52 9.71 2.23
CA VAL A 269 3.90 10.72 1.22
C VAL A 269 3.83 10.10 -0.17
N PRO A 270 3.21 10.75 -1.17
CA PRO A 270 3.18 10.23 -2.54
C PRO A 270 4.59 10.11 -3.12
N ARG A 271 4.81 9.03 -3.88
CA ARG A 271 6.13 8.68 -4.44
C ARG A 271 6.79 9.81 -5.23
N ASP A 272 6.03 10.60 -5.96
CA ASP A 272 6.53 11.71 -6.79
C ASP A 272 7.33 12.76 -5.99
N TYR A 273 7.11 12.86 -4.67
CA TYR A 273 7.82 13.82 -3.82
C TYR A 273 9.18 13.32 -3.31
N TYR A 274 9.41 12.01 -3.32
CA TYR A 274 10.66 11.43 -2.82
C TYR A 274 11.38 10.56 -3.87
N SER A 275 10.79 10.35 -5.05
CA SER A 275 11.34 9.47 -6.10
C SER A 275 12.76 9.84 -6.51
N ASP A 276 13.10 11.13 -6.48
CA ASP A 276 14.44 11.65 -6.78
C ASP A 276 15.50 11.14 -5.78
N TYR A 277 15.07 10.76 -4.57
CA TYR A 277 15.90 10.23 -3.48
C TYR A 277 15.71 8.73 -3.26
N GLN A 278 14.90 8.05 -4.08
CA GLN A 278 14.39 6.70 -3.79
C GLN A 278 15.49 5.67 -3.50
N ARG A 279 16.63 5.76 -4.20
CA ARG A 279 17.78 4.85 -3.99
C ARG A 279 18.57 5.15 -2.72
N ASN A 280 18.25 6.24 -2.02
CA ASN A 280 18.86 6.63 -0.75
C ASN A 280 17.95 6.39 0.44
N LEU A 281 16.75 5.82 0.24
CA LEU A 281 15.75 5.68 1.29
C LEU A 281 15.85 4.34 2.02
N SER A 282 15.91 4.44 3.34
CA SER A 282 15.79 3.33 4.28
C SER A 282 14.46 3.44 5.02
N LEU A 283 13.71 2.35 5.12
CA LEU A 283 12.51 2.29 5.96
C LEU A 283 12.88 1.98 7.42
N GLU A 284 12.60 2.92 8.32
CA GLU A 284 12.86 2.86 9.76
C GLU A 284 11.54 3.12 10.53
N GLY A 285 10.77 2.08 10.82
CA GLY A 285 9.44 2.23 11.41
C GLY A 285 8.40 2.68 10.39
N LEU A 286 7.70 3.79 10.68
CA LEU A 286 6.71 4.37 9.76
C LEU A 286 7.29 5.44 8.83
N ALA A 287 8.61 5.58 8.72
CA ALA A 287 9.22 6.65 7.92
C ALA A 287 10.41 6.17 7.10
N TYR A 288 10.61 6.79 5.93
CA TYR A 288 11.75 6.60 5.07
C TYR A 288 12.85 7.61 5.40
N ARG A 289 13.97 7.17 5.99
CA ARG A 289 15.16 7.98 6.21
C ARG A 289 15.94 8.18 4.92
N ILE A 290 16.38 9.41 4.67
CA ILE A 290 17.38 9.70 3.65
C ILE A 290 18.76 9.33 4.20
N THR A 291 19.44 8.40 3.55
CA THR A 291 20.78 7.92 3.90
C THR A 291 21.83 8.45 2.92
N PRO A 292 23.12 8.48 3.30
CA PRO A 292 24.20 8.80 2.37
C PRO A 292 24.59 7.64 1.47
N PHE A 293 23.90 6.51 1.51
CA PHE A 293 24.22 5.33 0.72
C PHE A 293 23.27 5.20 -0.47
N GLU A 294 23.73 4.56 -1.54
CA GLU A 294 22.87 4.19 -2.66
C GLU A 294 22.58 2.70 -2.62
N PHE A 295 21.31 2.34 -2.52
CA PHE A 295 20.85 0.97 -2.58
C PHE A 295 20.74 0.51 -4.04
N ALA A 296 21.14 -0.74 -4.28
CA ALA A 296 21.11 -1.32 -5.62
C ALA A 296 19.66 -1.44 -6.16
N SER A 297 18.70 -1.71 -5.27
CA SER A 297 17.28 -1.78 -5.60
C SER A 297 16.61 -0.42 -5.45
N THR A 298 15.62 -0.16 -6.30
CA THR A 298 14.70 0.98 -6.11
C THR A 298 13.54 0.62 -5.17
N ASN A 299 13.39 -0.64 -4.77
CA ASN A 299 12.33 -1.03 -3.83
C ASN A 299 12.59 -0.48 -2.43
N THR A 300 11.56 -0.48 -1.60
CA THR A 300 11.70 -0.12 -0.18
C THR A 300 12.76 -0.99 0.50
N ILE A 301 13.70 -0.36 1.19
CA ILE A 301 14.78 -1.04 1.90
C ILE A 301 14.53 -0.97 3.42
N PRO A 302 13.89 -1.98 4.02
CA PRO A 302 13.66 -2.05 5.46
C PRO A 302 14.97 -2.20 6.24
N ASN A 303 15.14 -1.42 7.32
CA ASN A 303 16.14 -1.71 8.35
C ASN A 303 15.54 -2.70 9.36
N PRO A 304 15.91 -3.99 9.36
CA PRO A 304 15.18 -4.99 10.14
C PRO A 304 15.42 -4.86 11.64
N ASP A 305 16.58 -4.38 12.09
CA ASP A 305 16.86 -4.23 13.53
C ASP A 305 16.10 -3.01 14.12
N LEU A 306 16.06 -1.88 13.40
CA LEU A 306 15.25 -0.72 13.81
C LEU A 306 13.76 -1.00 13.72
N LEU A 307 13.30 -1.71 12.69
CA LEU A 307 11.90 -2.12 12.57
C LEU A 307 11.49 -3.03 13.71
N PHE A 308 12.31 -4.03 14.06
CA PHE A 308 12.07 -4.90 15.20
C PHE A 308 11.93 -4.09 16.50
N ASP A 309 12.90 -3.22 16.81
CA ASP A 309 12.87 -2.41 18.04
C ASP A 309 11.65 -1.48 18.08
N ASN A 310 11.34 -0.81 16.97
CA ASN A 310 10.17 0.07 16.89
C ASN A 310 8.86 -0.69 17.12
N LEU A 311 8.66 -1.81 16.42
CA LEU A 311 7.42 -2.61 16.52
C LEU A 311 7.27 -3.31 17.87
N MET A 312 8.36 -3.83 18.45
CA MET A 312 8.32 -4.58 19.71
C MET A 312 8.28 -3.68 20.94
N ASN A 313 9.03 -2.57 20.92
CA ASN A 313 9.34 -1.84 22.15
C ASN A 313 8.79 -0.41 22.19
N LYS A 314 8.46 0.20 21.03
CA LYS A 314 8.04 1.61 20.97
C LYS A 314 6.60 1.80 20.54
N PHE A 315 6.08 0.95 19.66
CA PHE A 315 4.78 1.18 19.03
C PHE A 315 3.60 0.85 19.93
N ALA A 316 2.53 1.61 19.76
CA ALA A 316 1.20 1.34 20.29
C ALA A 316 0.21 1.06 19.14
N PHE A 317 -0.82 0.26 19.40
CA PHE A 317 -1.68 -0.33 18.36
C PHE A 317 -3.16 0.06 18.50
N GLY A 318 -3.43 1.26 19.05
CA GLY A 318 -4.74 1.89 18.92
C GLY A 318 -5.86 1.32 19.78
N GLY A 319 -5.54 0.48 20.75
CA GLY A 319 -6.52 -0.12 21.66
C GLY A 319 -7.24 -1.36 21.11
N LEU A 320 -6.93 -1.82 19.89
CA LEU A 320 -7.64 -2.90 19.21
C LEU A 320 -7.62 -4.21 20.02
N LYS A 321 -6.47 -4.57 20.57
CA LYS A 321 -6.31 -5.73 21.45
C LYS A 321 -7.18 -5.66 22.71
N GLN A 322 -7.43 -4.46 23.24
CA GLN A 322 -8.25 -4.25 24.44
C GLN A 322 -9.74 -4.12 24.11
N ASN A 323 -10.06 -3.62 22.92
CA ASN A 323 -11.43 -3.45 22.42
C ASN A 323 -11.55 -4.01 20.99
N PRO A 324 -11.71 -5.33 20.83
CA PRO A 324 -11.82 -5.97 19.52
C PRO A 324 -13.06 -5.55 18.71
N ASP A 325 -14.11 -5.10 19.39
CA ASP A 325 -15.37 -4.65 18.78
C ASP A 325 -15.37 -3.13 18.48
N MET A 326 -14.21 -2.48 18.55
CA MET A 326 -14.05 -1.05 18.28
C MET A 326 -14.49 -0.73 16.85
N LEU A 327 -15.30 0.32 16.67
CA LEU A 327 -15.66 0.79 15.34
C LEU A 327 -14.44 1.31 14.57
N LEU A 328 -14.12 0.59 13.50
CA LEU A 328 -13.05 0.92 12.56
C LEU A 328 -13.68 1.60 11.34
N ASP A 329 -13.46 2.92 11.20
CA ASP A 329 -13.80 3.59 9.95
C ASP A 329 -12.71 3.39 8.89
N GLU A 330 -12.99 3.76 7.64
CA GLU A 330 -12.09 3.60 6.49
C GLU A 330 -10.68 4.16 6.76
N ASN A 331 -10.55 5.28 7.48
CA ASN A 331 -9.25 5.87 7.77
C ASN A 331 -8.46 5.06 8.79
N VAL A 332 -9.14 4.55 9.82
CA VAL A 332 -8.51 3.66 10.82
C VAL A 332 -8.12 2.33 10.20
N HIS A 333 -8.95 1.77 9.32
CA HIS A 333 -8.57 0.59 8.55
C HIS A 333 -7.28 0.83 7.77
N ARG A 334 -7.18 1.97 7.05
CA ARG A 334 -5.95 2.34 6.33
C ARG A 334 -4.71 2.36 7.22
N GLN A 335 -4.82 2.89 8.44
CA GLN A 335 -3.71 2.90 9.40
C GLN A 335 -3.30 1.49 9.84
N PHE A 336 -4.26 0.59 10.05
CA PHE A 336 -3.96 -0.80 10.38
C PHE A 336 -3.34 -1.58 9.22
N ILE A 337 -3.78 -1.38 7.97
CA ILE A 337 -3.11 -1.96 6.79
C ILE A 337 -1.64 -1.55 6.78
N THR A 338 -1.38 -0.26 7.00
CA THR A 338 -0.01 0.25 7.06
C THR A 338 0.80 -0.46 8.14
N LEU A 339 0.25 -0.64 9.34
CA LEU A 339 0.93 -1.38 10.41
C LEU A 339 1.17 -2.85 10.05
N VAL A 340 0.18 -3.54 9.48
CA VAL A 340 0.32 -4.94 9.02
C VAL A 340 1.42 -5.05 7.98
N ASN A 341 1.45 -4.16 6.98
CA ASN A 341 2.49 -4.15 5.94
C ASN A 341 3.89 -3.93 6.53
N ILE A 342 4.02 -3.05 7.52
CA ILE A 342 5.31 -2.81 8.17
C ILE A 342 5.75 -4.03 9.00
N TYR A 343 4.81 -4.71 9.66
CA TYR A 343 5.08 -5.98 10.33
C TYR A 343 5.53 -7.06 9.35
N THR A 344 4.78 -7.28 8.26
CA THR A 344 5.12 -8.32 7.27
C THR A 344 6.48 -8.07 6.65
N MET A 345 6.78 -6.82 6.24
CA MET A 345 8.10 -6.45 5.72
C MET A 345 9.23 -6.66 6.74
N ALA A 346 9.01 -6.30 8.00
CA ALA A 346 9.98 -6.51 9.07
C ALA A 346 10.25 -8.00 9.31
N ILE A 347 9.18 -8.81 9.34
CA ILE A 347 9.26 -10.27 9.54
C ILE A 347 9.97 -10.94 8.36
N GLU A 348 9.61 -10.60 7.12
CA GLU A 348 10.25 -11.13 5.91
C GLU A 348 11.73 -10.78 5.85
N THR A 349 12.11 -9.56 6.24
CA THR A 349 13.52 -9.16 6.24
C THR A 349 14.30 -9.83 7.37
N LEU A 350 13.65 -10.07 8.51
CA LEU A 350 14.25 -10.79 9.63
C LEU A 350 14.36 -12.29 9.38
N SER A 351 13.42 -12.92 8.68
CA SER A 351 13.38 -14.38 8.52
C SER A 351 14.64 -14.93 7.85
N ALA A 352 15.20 -14.20 6.89
CA ALA A 352 16.45 -14.56 6.23
C ALA A 352 17.70 -14.45 7.14
N LYS A 353 17.69 -13.56 8.15
CA LYS A 353 18.85 -13.27 9.01
C LYS A 353 18.75 -13.95 10.39
N ASN A 354 17.58 -13.95 10.98
CA ASN A 354 17.29 -14.43 12.32
C ASN A 354 15.82 -14.93 12.42
N PRO A 355 15.57 -16.20 12.05
CA PRO A 355 14.24 -16.80 12.08
C PRO A 355 13.56 -16.75 13.45
N GLU A 356 14.33 -16.84 14.55
CA GLU A 356 13.79 -16.79 15.91
C GLU A 356 13.23 -15.40 16.25
N LYS A 357 13.95 -14.32 15.91
CA LYS A 357 13.42 -12.95 16.04
C LYS A 357 12.20 -12.73 15.13
N ALA A 358 12.18 -13.32 13.94
CA ALA A 358 11.03 -13.22 13.04
C ALA A 358 9.79 -13.90 13.64
N LYS A 359 9.94 -15.10 14.21
CA LYS A 359 8.88 -15.83 14.95
C LYS A 359 8.41 -15.03 16.19
N GLU A 360 9.33 -14.42 16.93
CA GLU A 360 9.00 -13.55 18.06
C GLU A 360 8.15 -12.35 17.62
N LEU A 361 8.57 -11.66 16.56
CA LEU A 361 7.86 -10.51 16.02
C LEU A 361 6.48 -10.90 15.46
N ALA A 362 6.36 -12.03 14.76
CA ALA A 362 5.10 -12.57 14.29
C ALA A 362 4.14 -12.92 15.43
N THR A 363 4.65 -13.47 16.54
CA THR A 363 3.85 -13.76 17.73
C THR A 363 3.34 -12.47 18.39
N SER A 364 4.17 -11.42 18.45
CA SER A 364 3.76 -10.11 18.94
C SER A 364 2.68 -9.48 18.04
N PHE A 365 2.90 -9.51 16.73
CA PHE A 365 1.96 -9.04 15.71
C PHE A 365 0.56 -9.63 15.92
N MET A 366 0.45 -10.97 15.97
CA MET A 366 -0.83 -11.66 16.14
C MET A 366 -1.57 -11.30 17.44
N LYS A 367 -0.82 -10.89 18.47
CA LYS A 367 -1.37 -10.48 19.76
C LYS A 367 -1.84 -9.03 19.76
N GLU A 368 -1.08 -8.12 19.17
CA GLU A 368 -1.38 -6.69 19.17
C GLU A 368 -2.38 -6.29 18.07
N LEU A 369 -2.37 -7.01 16.94
CA LEU A 369 -3.23 -6.78 15.77
C LEU A 369 -3.98 -8.07 15.39
N PRO A 370 -4.95 -8.54 16.21
CA PRO A 370 -5.74 -9.72 15.88
C PRO A 370 -6.56 -9.49 14.60
N ILE A 371 -6.30 -10.30 13.57
CA ILE A 371 -6.90 -10.14 12.24
C ILE A 371 -8.43 -10.25 12.29
N GLU A 372 -8.97 -11.04 13.21
CA GLU A 372 -10.41 -11.18 13.45
C GLU A 372 -11.06 -9.86 13.86
N ALA A 373 -10.36 -9.05 14.66
CA ALA A 373 -10.86 -7.76 15.16
C ALA A 373 -10.65 -6.63 14.15
N LEU A 374 -9.65 -6.77 13.26
CA LEU A 374 -9.45 -5.83 12.17
C LEU A 374 -10.63 -5.81 11.20
N GLY A 375 -11.47 -6.86 11.22
CA GLY A 375 -12.67 -6.93 10.41
C GLY A 375 -12.39 -7.00 8.91
N GLY A 376 -13.42 -7.37 8.17
CA GLY A 376 -13.32 -7.58 6.75
C GLY A 376 -13.21 -6.30 5.91
N TYR A 377 -13.66 -5.15 6.43
CA TYR A 377 -13.91 -3.93 5.64
C TYR A 377 -12.78 -3.65 4.64
N SER A 378 -13.04 -4.03 3.39
CA SER A 378 -12.26 -3.77 2.20
C SER A 378 -10.75 -4.06 2.26
N ASN A 379 -10.24 -5.11 2.93
CA ASN A 379 -8.78 -5.31 2.96
C ASN A 379 -8.22 -6.70 2.71
N ILE A 380 -8.15 -6.95 1.42
CA ILE A 380 -7.40 -8.02 0.76
C ILE A 380 -5.89 -7.99 1.12
N SER A 381 -5.35 -6.88 1.64
CA SER A 381 -3.94 -6.79 2.06
C SER A 381 -3.51 -7.79 3.14
N TYR A 382 -4.46 -8.31 3.95
CA TYR A 382 -4.15 -9.27 5.01
C TYR A 382 -3.87 -10.70 4.52
N PHE A 383 -4.16 -11.02 3.26
CA PHE A 383 -3.88 -12.33 2.66
C PHE A 383 -2.36 -12.63 2.53
N SER A 384 -1.51 -11.62 2.69
CA SER A 384 -0.06 -11.84 2.82
C SER A 384 0.33 -12.49 4.17
N VAL A 385 -0.50 -12.39 5.21
CA VAL A 385 -0.19 -12.86 6.57
C VAL A 385 -0.09 -14.39 6.66
N PRO A 386 -1.02 -15.21 6.14
CA PRO A 386 -0.87 -16.66 6.17
C PRO A 386 0.42 -17.12 5.49
N ARG A 387 0.76 -16.57 4.32
CA ARG A 387 2.00 -16.88 3.60
C ARG A 387 3.24 -16.63 4.47
N MET A 388 3.29 -15.46 5.12
CA MET A 388 4.37 -15.12 6.04
C MET A 388 4.45 -16.11 7.22
N LEU A 389 3.31 -16.48 7.82
CA LEU A 389 3.27 -17.39 8.96
C LEU A 389 3.69 -18.83 8.59
N TYR A 390 3.25 -19.35 7.44
CA TYR A 390 3.72 -20.65 6.93
C TYR A 390 5.23 -20.63 6.65
N GLY A 391 5.75 -19.54 6.07
CA GLY A 391 7.19 -19.37 5.86
C GLY A 391 8.02 -19.33 7.16
N LEU A 392 7.36 -19.10 8.29
CA LEU A 392 7.94 -19.19 9.63
C LEU A 392 7.58 -20.50 10.35
N GLU A 393 6.99 -21.50 9.70
CA GLU A 393 6.54 -22.76 10.31
C GLU A 393 5.51 -22.56 11.44
N MET A 394 4.76 -21.45 11.43
CA MET A 394 3.67 -21.14 12.37
C MET A 394 2.33 -21.62 11.80
N ASN A 395 2.27 -22.90 11.43
CA ASN A 395 1.19 -23.44 10.60
C ASN A 395 -0.19 -23.32 11.25
N LYS A 396 -0.29 -23.56 12.56
CA LYS A 396 -1.56 -23.48 13.28
C LYS A 396 -2.12 -22.05 13.30
N GLU A 397 -1.26 -21.07 13.52
CA GLU A 397 -1.60 -19.65 13.49
C GLU A 397 -1.97 -19.22 12.06
N ALA A 398 -1.24 -19.71 11.06
CA ALA A 398 -1.54 -19.48 9.65
C ALA A 398 -2.95 -20.01 9.29
N ASP A 399 -3.29 -21.23 9.70
CA ASP A 399 -4.61 -21.84 9.48
C ASP A 399 -5.74 -21.02 10.09
N GLN A 400 -5.51 -20.48 11.30
CA GLN A 400 -6.50 -19.63 11.99
C GLN A 400 -6.78 -18.35 11.20
N VAL A 401 -5.73 -17.64 10.79
CA VAL A 401 -5.87 -16.42 9.97
C VAL A 401 -6.52 -16.76 8.63
N MET A 402 -6.08 -17.85 7.99
CA MET A 402 -6.61 -18.30 6.70
C MET A 402 -8.11 -18.58 6.77
N ALA A 403 -8.58 -19.24 7.83
CA ALA A 403 -10.01 -19.52 8.03
C ALA A 403 -10.84 -18.23 8.16
N VAL A 404 -10.29 -17.22 8.84
CA VAL A 404 -10.94 -15.91 9.03
C VAL A 404 -11.06 -15.17 7.70
N LEU A 405 -9.95 -15.09 6.95
CA LEU A 405 -9.92 -14.42 5.65
C LEU A 405 -10.77 -15.15 4.61
N THR A 406 -10.81 -16.48 4.65
CA THR A 406 -11.67 -17.29 3.77
C THR A 406 -13.14 -17.02 4.02
N LYS A 407 -13.55 -17.02 5.29
CA LYS A 407 -14.92 -16.71 5.67
C LYS A 407 -15.31 -15.30 5.21
N TYR A 408 -14.43 -14.33 5.42
CA TYR A 408 -14.66 -12.97 4.95
C TYR A 408 -14.83 -12.92 3.42
N ALA A 409 -13.94 -13.56 2.66
CA ALA A 409 -14.02 -13.60 1.21
C ALA A 409 -15.35 -14.19 0.71
N ASP A 410 -15.84 -15.25 1.35
CA ASP A 410 -17.13 -15.87 1.00
C ASP A 410 -18.31 -14.92 1.23
N GLU A 411 -18.35 -14.27 2.39
CA GLU A 411 -19.39 -13.30 2.74
C GLU A 411 -19.37 -12.09 1.79
N GLU A 412 -18.18 -11.58 1.48
CA GLU A 412 -17.97 -10.42 0.62
C GLU A 412 -18.32 -10.72 -0.85
N LEU A 413 -17.82 -11.83 -1.42
CA LEU A 413 -18.18 -12.26 -2.78
C LEU A 413 -19.68 -12.52 -2.90
N GLY A 414 -20.27 -13.16 -1.88
CA GLY A 414 -21.70 -13.34 -1.77
C GLY A 414 -22.45 -12.01 -1.81
N TYR A 415 -22.03 -11.03 -1.01
CA TYR A 415 -22.62 -9.68 -1.01
C TYR A 415 -22.49 -8.99 -2.37
N LEU A 416 -21.29 -8.94 -2.94
CA LEU A 416 -21.00 -8.30 -4.22
C LEU A 416 -21.82 -8.89 -5.37
N SER A 417 -21.99 -10.23 -5.38
CA SER A 417 -22.86 -10.91 -6.36
C SER A 417 -24.34 -10.50 -6.27
N THR A 418 -24.79 -9.98 -5.11
CA THR A 418 -26.18 -9.55 -4.90
C THR A 418 -26.41 -8.08 -5.21
N VAL A 419 -25.41 -7.22 -4.98
CA VAL A 419 -25.53 -5.76 -5.10
C VAL A 419 -25.31 -5.28 -6.52
N VAL A 420 -24.49 -5.96 -7.33
CA VAL A 420 -24.31 -5.63 -8.75
C VAL A 420 -25.51 -6.08 -9.56
N LYS A 421 -26.50 -5.20 -9.72
CA LYS A 421 -27.63 -5.52 -10.60
C LYS A 421 -27.88 -4.58 -11.77
N ASP A 422 -27.54 -3.28 -11.73
CA ASP A 422 -28.00 -2.40 -12.82
C ASP A 422 -27.12 -1.17 -13.19
N ASP A 423 -25.99 -0.88 -12.51
CA ASP A 423 -25.11 0.26 -12.87
C ASP A 423 -23.74 -0.21 -13.41
N ASP A 424 -23.41 0.20 -14.64
CA ASP A 424 -22.13 -0.10 -15.30
C ASP A 424 -20.92 0.36 -14.47
N ALA A 425 -21.04 1.46 -13.72
CA ALA A 425 -19.96 1.97 -12.87
C ALA A 425 -19.77 1.12 -11.60
N GLU A 426 -20.87 0.73 -10.94
CA GLU A 426 -20.83 -0.17 -9.78
C GLU A 426 -20.32 -1.55 -10.16
N LYS A 427 -20.66 -2.02 -11.37
CA LYS A 427 -20.14 -3.26 -11.93
C LYS A 427 -18.63 -3.21 -12.12
N ILE A 428 -18.08 -2.15 -12.72
CA ILE A 428 -16.62 -2.01 -12.90
C ILE A 428 -15.87 -2.01 -11.57
N ILE A 429 -16.41 -1.32 -10.56
CA ILE A 429 -15.80 -1.27 -9.21
C ILE A 429 -15.84 -2.65 -8.57
N THR A 430 -16.97 -3.33 -8.67
CA THR A 430 -17.16 -4.66 -8.10
C THR A 430 -16.30 -5.71 -8.79
N ASP A 431 -16.23 -5.70 -10.12
CA ASP A 431 -15.39 -6.61 -10.90
C ASP A 431 -13.91 -6.41 -10.53
N ARG A 432 -13.46 -5.16 -10.41
CA ARG A 432 -12.09 -4.86 -9.96
C ARG A 432 -11.84 -5.42 -8.56
N TYR A 433 -12.71 -5.12 -7.61
CA TYR A 433 -12.53 -5.53 -6.23
C TYR A 433 -12.59 -7.06 -6.08
N THR A 434 -13.46 -7.73 -6.84
CA THR A 434 -13.52 -9.19 -6.95
C THR A 434 -12.20 -9.75 -7.49
N ASN A 435 -11.67 -9.19 -8.58
CA ASN A 435 -10.40 -9.64 -9.16
C ASN A 435 -9.22 -9.43 -8.22
N ASP A 436 -9.19 -8.32 -7.49
CA ASP A 436 -8.18 -8.09 -6.47
C ASP A 436 -8.30 -9.20 -5.41
N LEU A 437 -9.49 -9.45 -4.85
CA LEU A 437 -9.71 -10.47 -3.81
C LEU A 437 -9.23 -11.85 -4.27
N LEU A 438 -9.57 -12.23 -5.51
CA LEU A 438 -9.12 -13.49 -6.12
C LEU A 438 -7.60 -13.53 -6.32
N GLY A 439 -6.98 -12.43 -6.76
CA GLY A 439 -5.53 -12.35 -6.97
C GLY A 439 -4.73 -12.61 -5.70
N TYR A 440 -5.19 -12.12 -4.54
CA TYR A 440 -4.52 -12.39 -3.27
C TYR A 440 -4.82 -13.79 -2.72
N MET A 441 -6.05 -14.29 -2.90
CA MET A 441 -6.34 -15.70 -2.62
C MET A 441 -5.38 -16.61 -3.41
N ASN A 442 -5.14 -16.30 -4.69
CA ASN A 442 -4.17 -17.01 -5.54
C ASN A 442 -2.76 -17.02 -4.95
N GLN A 443 -2.24 -15.83 -4.60
CA GLN A 443 -0.91 -15.71 -4.01
C GLN A 443 -0.76 -16.51 -2.71
N THR A 444 -1.84 -16.55 -1.91
CA THR A 444 -1.85 -17.28 -0.63
C THR A 444 -1.89 -18.80 -0.87
N LEU A 445 -2.74 -19.25 -1.79
CA LEU A 445 -2.90 -20.66 -2.14
C LEU A 445 -1.66 -21.23 -2.83
N GLY A 446 -1.02 -20.46 -3.72
CA GLY A 446 0.19 -20.87 -4.42
C GLY A 446 1.37 -21.15 -3.48
N PHE A 447 1.41 -20.54 -2.29
CA PHE A 447 2.44 -20.84 -1.30
C PHE A 447 2.24 -22.20 -0.61
N ALA A 448 1.00 -22.62 -0.42
CA ALA A 448 0.68 -23.89 0.23
C ALA A 448 0.78 -25.10 -0.73
N LEU A 449 0.97 -24.84 -2.02
CA LEU A 449 1.12 -25.86 -3.05
C LEU A 449 2.61 -26.10 -3.35
N GLU A 450 3.06 -27.32 -3.12
CA GLU A 450 4.38 -27.78 -3.54
C GLU A 450 4.30 -28.66 -4.79
N GLU A 451 5.22 -28.46 -5.71
CA GLU A 451 5.41 -29.31 -6.88
C GLU A 451 6.80 -29.96 -6.78
N ASN A 452 6.82 -31.28 -6.57
CA ASN A 452 8.04 -32.07 -6.46
C ASN A 452 8.10 -33.07 -7.61
N THR A 453 9.30 -33.51 -7.99
CA THR A 453 9.48 -34.60 -8.95
C THR A 453 9.74 -35.89 -8.18
N GLY A 454 8.88 -36.89 -8.33
CA GLY A 454 9.09 -38.22 -7.76
C GLY A 454 10.32 -38.91 -8.34
N ASP A 455 10.79 -39.96 -7.66
CA ASP A 455 11.95 -40.77 -8.08
C ASP A 455 11.77 -41.43 -9.47
N ASP A 456 10.53 -41.54 -9.94
CA ASP A 456 10.13 -42.04 -11.25
C ASP A 456 10.05 -40.95 -12.34
N GLY A 457 10.37 -39.70 -12.00
CA GLY A 457 10.30 -38.54 -12.90
C GLY A 457 8.89 -37.95 -13.05
N VAL A 458 7.90 -38.42 -12.29
CA VAL A 458 6.52 -37.92 -12.33
C VAL A 458 6.37 -36.73 -11.40
N ALA A 459 5.68 -35.68 -11.85
CA ALA A 459 5.38 -34.53 -11.01
C ALA A 459 4.32 -34.89 -9.95
N ILE A 460 4.62 -34.61 -8.69
CA ILE A 460 3.76 -34.80 -7.54
C ILE A 460 3.40 -33.42 -7.03
N LEU A 461 2.10 -33.11 -7.06
CA LEU A 461 1.54 -31.93 -6.41
C LEU A 461 1.10 -32.32 -5.00
N SER A 462 1.61 -31.62 -4.00
CA SER A 462 1.24 -31.82 -2.60
C SER A 462 0.84 -30.50 -1.97
N ILE A 463 -0.18 -30.54 -1.13
CA ILE A 463 -0.51 -29.46 -0.21
C ILE A 463 -0.03 -29.92 1.16
N ASP A 464 0.61 -29.04 1.93
CA ASP A 464 0.98 -29.37 3.31
C ASP A 464 -0.27 -29.83 4.06
N SER A 465 -0.20 -31.02 4.66
CA SER A 465 -1.28 -31.60 5.47
C SER A 465 -1.81 -30.64 6.54
N ALA A 466 -0.98 -29.73 7.06
CA ALA A 466 -1.41 -28.70 7.99
C ALA A 466 -2.33 -27.67 7.31
N ALA A 467 -1.99 -27.26 6.08
CA ALA A 467 -2.71 -26.25 5.31
C ALA A 467 -3.90 -26.79 4.49
N GLU A 468 -3.99 -28.11 4.29
CA GLU A 468 -4.95 -28.76 3.37
C GLU A 468 -6.40 -28.31 3.60
N SER A 469 -6.85 -28.28 4.87
CA SER A 469 -8.23 -27.88 5.19
C SER A 469 -8.50 -26.42 4.85
N ALA A 470 -7.52 -25.53 5.07
CA ALA A 470 -7.68 -24.10 4.85
C ALA A 470 -7.60 -23.77 3.35
N VAL A 471 -6.67 -24.41 2.64
CA VAL A 471 -6.53 -24.36 1.17
C VAL A 471 -7.80 -24.83 0.49
N ASN A 472 -8.35 -25.98 0.91
CA ASN A 472 -9.59 -26.52 0.35
C ASN A 472 -10.79 -25.58 0.57
N ALA A 473 -10.91 -24.98 1.76
CA ALA A 473 -11.98 -24.03 2.05
C ALA A 473 -11.88 -22.79 1.14
N MET A 474 -10.69 -22.20 1.02
CA MET A 474 -10.47 -21.02 0.20
C MET A 474 -10.66 -21.30 -1.30
N PHE A 475 -10.19 -22.45 -1.77
CA PHE A 475 -10.42 -22.90 -3.15
C PHE A 475 -11.91 -23.15 -3.44
N THR A 476 -12.65 -23.70 -2.48
CA THR A 476 -14.10 -23.89 -2.59
C THR A 476 -14.83 -22.55 -2.76
N VAL A 477 -14.50 -21.54 -1.95
CA VAL A 477 -15.08 -20.18 -2.07
C VAL A 477 -14.81 -19.59 -3.45
N LEU A 478 -13.57 -19.70 -3.93
CA LEU A 478 -13.15 -19.23 -5.25
C LEU A 478 -13.98 -19.88 -6.38
N THR A 479 -14.06 -21.21 -6.39
CA THR A 479 -14.80 -21.98 -7.41
C THR A 479 -16.32 -21.86 -7.34
N SER A 480 -16.86 -21.42 -6.19
CA SER A 480 -18.29 -21.18 -6.01
C SER A 480 -18.73 -19.83 -6.59
N ASN A 481 -17.81 -18.89 -6.72
CA ASN A 481 -18.07 -17.52 -7.17
C ASN A 481 -17.51 -17.21 -8.56
N VAL A 482 -16.62 -18.05 -9.09
CA VAL A 482 -15.91 -17.82 -10.36
C VAL A 482 -16.01 -19.04 -11.26
N THR A 483 -16.24 -18.83 -12.55
CA THR A 483 -16.30 -19.92 -13.52
C THR A 483 -14.92 -20.48 -13.86
N ALA A 484 -14.85 -21.73 -14.31
CA ALA A 484 -13.60 -22.35 -14.76
C ALA A 484 -12.88 -21.55 -15.88
N GLY A 485 -13.63 -20.86 -16.73
CA GLY A 485 -13.09 -19.98 -17.77
C GLY A 485 -12.39 -18.75 -17.20
N GLU A 486 -13.04 -18.07 -16.27
CA GLU A 486 -12.47 -16.90 -15.57
C GLU A 486 -11.25 -17.29 -14.74
N LEU A 487 -11.28 -18.45 -14.07
CA LEU A 487 -10.12 -18.96 -13.33
C LEU A 487 -8.90 -19.15 -14.23
N VAL A 488 -9.07 -19.77 -15.41
CA VAL A 488 -7.97 -19.97 -16.38
C VAL A 488 -7.44 -18.65 -16.95
N GLN A 489 -8.32 -17.68 -17.17
CA GLN A 489 -7.90 -16.36 -17.64
C GLN A 489 -7.05 -15.64 -16.58
N GLN A 490 -7.45 -15.70 -15.32
CA GLN A 490 -6.79 -15.05 -14.19
C GLN A 490 -5.60 -15.83 -13.61
N GLU A 491 -5.36 -17.03 -14.10
CA GLU A 491 -4.32 -17.89 -13.60
C GLU A 491 -2.92 -17.29 -13.83
N ASP A 492 -2.03 -17.51 -12.86
CA ASP A 492 -0.65 -17.10 -12.99
C ASP A 492 0.11 -17.98 -14.00
N GLY A 493 1.33 -17.57 -14.36
CA GLY A 493 2.17 -18.35 -15.28
C GLY A 493 2.55 -19.73 -14.76
N ASN A 494 2.32 -20.01 -13.47
CA ASN A 494 2.55 -21.30 -12.84
C ASN A 494 1.35 -22.26 -12.92
N LEU A 495 0.21 -21.80 -13.42
CA LEU A 495 -1.03 -22.55 -13.46
C LEU A 495 -1.47 -23.05 -12.07
N THR A 496 -1.46 -22.15 -11.08
CA THR A 496 -1.74 -22.47 -9.68
C THR A 496 -3.13 -23.08 -9.46
N TYR A 497 -4.20 -22.55 -10.06
CA TYR A 497 -5.56 -23.07 -9.88
C TYR A 497 -5.75 -24.46 -10.50
N SER A 498 -5.15 -24.68 -11.67
CA SER A 498 -5.16 -25.94 -12.39
C SER A 498 -4.41 -27.00 -11.60
N LYS A 499 -3.26 -26.65 -11.02
CA LYS A 499 -2.51 -27.53 -10.12
C LYS A 499 -3.26 -27.82 -8.82
N LEU A 500 -3.93 -26.82 -8.24
CA LEU A 500 -4.78 -27.02 -7.05
C LEU A 500 -5.97 -27.95 -7.34
N ALA A 501 -6.63 -27.80 -8.49
CA ALA A 501 -7.70 -28.70 -8.90
C ALA A 501 -7.22 -30.16 -9.00
N VAL A 502 -5.99 -30.37 -9.50
CA VAL A 502 -5.33 -31.69 -9.53
C VAL A 502 -5.02 -32.18 -8.12
N ALA A 503 -4.37 -31.35 -7.29
CA ALA A 503 -3.94 -31.70 -5.94
C ALA A 503 -5.12 -32.05 -5.02
N LEU A 504 -6.22 -31.31 -5.12
CA LEU A 504 -7.46 -31.54 -4.36
C LEU A 504 -8.35 -32.63 -4.97
N GLY A 505 -8.04 -33.11 -6.19
CA GLY A 505 -8.76 -34.20 -6.84
C GLY A 505 -10.15 -33.82 -7.38
N ASP A 506 -10.43 -32.54 -7.66
CA ASP A 506 -11.72 -32.10 -8.21
C ASP A 506 -11.79 -32.39 -9.72
N THR A 507 -12.20 -33.61 -10.06
CA THR A 507 -12.28 -34.08 -11.45
C THR A 507 -13.27 -33.26 -12.29
N SER A 508 -14.32 -32.70 -11.69
CA SER A 508 -15.30 -31.90 -12.42
C SER A 508 -14.70 -30.57 -12.87
N LEU A 509 -14.04 -29.89 -11.92
CA LEU A 509 -13.36 -28.62 -12.19
C LEU A 509 -12.18 -28.81 -13.15
N MET A 510 -11.37 -29.86 -12.96
CA MET A 510 -10.26 -30.19 -13.86
C MET A 510 -10.69 -30.27 -15.33
N ASN A 511 -11.80 -30.97 -15.62
CA ASN A 511 -12.33 -31.10 -16.98
C ASN A 511 -12.85 -29.77 -17.54
N ALA A 512 -13.55 -28.98 -16.70
CA ALA A 512 -14.05 -27.67 -17.09
C ALA A 512 -12.90 -26.69 -17.41
N MET A 513 -11.86 -26.70 -16.59
CA MET A 513 -10.67 -25.87 -16.78
C MET A 513 -9.83 -26.33 -17.98
N GLN A 514 -9.77 -27.63 -18.28
CA GLN A 514 -9.07 -28.11 -19.47
C GLN A 514 -9.65 -27.52 -20.76
N SER A 515 -10.98 -27.52 -20.88
CA SER A 515 -11.66 -26.92 -22.03
C SER A 515 -11.39 -25.41 -22.12
N ALA A 516 -11.35 -24.72 -20.98
CA ALA A 516 -11.02 -23.30 -20.92
C ALA A 516 -9.56 -23.01 -21.27
N ARG A 517 -8.59 -23.83 -20.82
CA ARG A 517 -7.16 -23.68 -21.16
C ARG A 517 -6.92 -23.87 -22.64
N GLU A 518 -7.62 -24.80 -23.28
CA GLU A 518 -7.52 -24.99 -24.73
C GLU A 518 -8.04 -23.76 -25.50
N ALA A 519 -9.16 -23.18 -25.07
CA ALA A 519 -9.69 -21.94 -25.65
C ALA A 519 -8.76 -20.74 -25.43
N GLU A 520 -8.24 -20.57 -24.21
CA GLU A 520 -7.29 -19.51 -23.85
C GLU A 520 -5.99 -19.64 -24.65
N LYS A 521 -5.45 -20.85 -24.78
CA LYS A 521 -4.26 -21.12 -25.60
C LYS A 521 -4.47 -20.69 -27.05
N LEU A 522 -5.60 -21.07 -27.65
CA LEU A 522 -5.91 -20.70 -29.04
C LEU A 522 -6.02 -19.17 -29.19
N SER A 523 -6.62 -18.48 -28.21
CA SER A 523 -6.69 -17.02 -28.19
C SER A 523 -5.31 -16.38 -28.12
N LEU A 524 -4.44 -16.86 -27.21
CA LEU A 524 -3.07 -16.37 -27.06
C LEU A 524 -2.21 -16.64 -28.31
N GLU A 525 -2.38 -17.79 -28.95
CA GLU A 525 -1.72 -18.12 -30.21
C GLU A 525 -2.19 -17.20 -31.34
N GLU A 526 -3.48 -16.84 -31.37
CA GLU A 526 -4.04 -15.86 -32.31
C GLU A 526 -3.49 -14.44 -32.07
N GLU A 527 -3.39 -14.02 -30.81
CA GLU A 527 -2.80 -12.72 -30.41
C GLU A 527 -1.30 -12.64 -30.68
N LEU A 528 -0.58 -13.77 -30.61
CA LEU A 528 0.86 -13.85 -30.91
C LEU A 528 1.17 -13.71 -32.41
N ASN A 529 0.24 -14.06 -33.31
CA ASN A 529 0.45 -14.04 -34.77
C ASN A 529 1.02 -12.71 -35.31
N PRO A 530 0.41 -11.53 -35.04
CA PRO A 530 0.94 -10.27 -35.56
C PRO A 530 2.35 -9.94 -35.06
N TYR A 531 2.72 -10.39 -33.85
CA TYR A 531 4.08 -10.21 -33.35
C TYR A 531 5.08 -11.18 -33.99
N ASN A 532 4.68 -12.44 -34.19
CA ASN A 532 5.48 -13.42 -34.93
C ASN A 532 5.74 -12.95 -36.36
N ASP A 533 4.72 -12.45 -37.06
CA ASP A 533 4.83 -11.87 -38.40
C ASP A 533 5.79 -10.66 -38.42
N ALA A 534 5.69 -9.79 -37.40
CA ALA A 534 6.57 -8.63 -37.25
C ALA A 534 8.04 -9.03 -37.05
N LEU A 535 8.31 -10.12 -36.33
CA LEU A 535 9.66 -10.65 -36.11
C LEU A 535 10.21 -11.38 -37.34
N GLU A 536 9.38 -12.10 -38.09
CA GLU A 536 9.79 -12.83 -39.31
C GLU A 536 10.39 -11.88 -40.36
N GLY A 537 9.77 -10.70 -40.55
CA GLY A 537 10.26 -9.65 -41.46
C GLY A 537 11.30 -8.70 -40.87
N PHE A 538 11.59 -8.78 -39.57
CA PHE A 538 12.38 -7.78 -38.85
C PHE A 538 13.80 -7.63 -39.40
N ASN A 539 14.49 -8.74 -39.62
CA ASN A 539 15.88 -8.73 -40.11
C ASN A 539 15.97 -8.17 -41.53
N GLU A 540 15.02 -8.51 -42.42
CA GLU A 540 15.00 -8.02 -43.78
C GLU A 540 14.72 -6.50 -43.83
N GLN A 541 13.77 -6.03 -43.01
CA GLN A 541 13.47 -4.60 -42.87
C GLN A 541 14.65 -3.81 -42.31
N LEU A 542 15.35 -4.34 -41.30
CA LEU A 542 16.55 -3.72 -40.75
C LEU A 542 17.65 -3.62 -41.80
N GLN A 543 17.93 -4.71 -42.53
CA GLN A 543 18.96 -4.70 -43.59
C GLN A 543 18.61 -3.73 -44.72
N ASN A 544 17.34 -3.65 -45.12
CA ASN A 544 16.88 -2.70 -46.14
C ASN A 544 16.96 -1.24 -45.66
N ALA A 545 16.65 -0.96 -44.38
CA ALA A 545 16.79 0.38 -43.81
C ALA A 545 18.27 0.80 -43.73
N LEU A 546 19.15 -0.10 -43.29
CA LEU A 546 20.60 0.14 -43.21
C LEU A 546 21.22 0.35 -44.61
N ALA A 547 20.76 -0.39 -45.63
CA ALA A 547 21.24 -0.22 -47.01
C ALA A 547 20.90 1.15 -47.61
N ASN A 548 19.88 1.84 -47.08
CA ASN A 548 19.44 3.16 -47.53
C ASN A 548 19.95 4.33 -46.65
N ALA A 549 20.73 4.05 -45.60
CA ALA A 549 21.30 5.07 -44.73
C ALA A 549 22.33 5.93 -45.48
N ARG A 550 22.26 7.25 -45.31
CA ARG A 550 23.12 8.21 -46.03
C ARG A 550 24.46 8.42 -45.34
N ASN A 551 24.55 8.12 -44.05
CA ASN A 551 25.75 8.26 -43.23
C ASN A 551 25.72 7.34 -42.00
N GLU A 552 26.83 7.33 -41.26
CA GLU A 552 27.03 6.48 -40.07
C GLU A 552 26.14 6.88 -38.88
N GLU A 553 25.78 8.16 -38.78
CA GLU A 553 24.87 8.69 -37.75
C GLU A 553 23.43 8.18 -37.97
N GLU A 554 22.94 8.20 -39.21
CA GLU A 554 21.62 7.69 -39.60
C GLU A 554 21.55 6.16 -39.44
N SER A 555 22.63 5.44 -39.78
CA SER A 555 22.75 3.99 -39.52
C SER A 555 22.61 3.67 -38.02
N THR A 556 23.27 4.44 -37.16
CA THR A 556 23.21 4.28 -35.69
C THR A 556 21.80 4.58 -35.15
N GLN A 557 21.13 5.61 -35.68
CA GLN A 557 19.74 5.93 -35.33
C GLN A 557 18.78 4.81 -35.75
N ILE A 558 18.93 4.25 -36.95
CA ILE A 558 18.12 3.12 -37.44
C ILE A 558 18.31 1.89 -36.54
N GLN A 559 19.55 1.53 -36.19
CA GLN A 559 19.81 0.41 -35.27
C GLN A 559 19.18 0.63 -33.89
N THR A 560 19.26 1.85 -33.36
CA THR A 560 18.66 2.21 -32.07
C THR A 560 17.14 2.06 -32.10
N GLN A 561 16.48 2.56 -33.16
CA GLN A 561 15.03 2.46 -33.33
C GLN A 561 14.56 1.00 -33.46
N PHE A 562 15.26 0.18 -34.27
CA PHE A 562 14.92 -1.23 -34.41
C PHE A 562 15.17 -2.02 -33.13
N SER A 563 16.22 -1.71 -32.37
CA SER A 563 16.48 -2.30 -31.05
C SER A 563 15.36 -1.98 -30.06
N GLN A 564 14.92 -0.71 -30.01
CA GLN A 564 13.77 -0.30 -29.19
C GLN A 564 12.47 -1.00 -29.61
N TYR A 565 12.23 -1.12 -30.92
CA TYR A 565 11.06 -1.82 -31.46
C TYR A 565 11.07 -3.31 -31.10
N TYR A 566 12.23 -3.97 -31.21
CA TYR A 566 12.39 -5.36 -30.79
C TYR A 566 12.15 -5.55 -29.29
N GLN A 567 12.67 -4.65 -28.45
CA GLN A 567 12.42 -4.67 -27.01
C GLN A 567 10.92 -4.52 -26.68
N GLN A 568 10.21 -3.62 -27.37
CA GLN A 568 8.77 -3.44 -27.18
C GLN A 568 7.98 -4.70 -27.57
N ILE A 569 8.28 -5.30 -28.73
CA ILE A 569 7.66 -6.56 -29.17
C ILE A 569 7.92 -7.67 -28.16
N SER A 570 9.19 -7.85 -27.76
CA SER A 570 9.58 -8.89 -26.82
C SER A 570 8.91 -8.74 -25.45
N GLN A 571 8.77 -7.50 -24.95
CA GLN A 571 8.06 -7.23 -23.69
C GLN A 571 6.58 -7.62 -23.75
N GLN A 572 5.91 -7.43 -24.88
CA GLN A 572 4.50 -7.80 -25.04
C GLN A 572 4.32 -9.30 -25.30
N MET A 573 5.19 -9.93 -26.08
CA MET A 573 5.10 -11.35 -26.42
C MET A 573 5.45 -12.29 -25.26
N SER A 574 6.48 -11.95 -24.47
CA SER A 574 7.08 -12.88 -23.50
C SER A 574 6.06 -13.47 -22.51
N PRO A 575 5.14 -12.70 -21.91
CA PRO A 575 4.13 -13.24 -21.01
C PRO A 575 3.17 -14.23 -21.71
N MET A 576 2.70 -13.89 -22.92
CA MET A 576 1.78 -14.75 -23.70
C MET A 576 2.45 -16.07 -24.09
N GLN A 577 3.68 -16.00 -24.62
CA GLN A 577 4.44 -17.18 -24.99
C GLN A 577 4.75 -18.06 -23.77
N SER A 578 5.08 -17.45 -22.63
CA SER A 578 5.29 -18.16 -21.37
C SER A 578 4.02 -18.89 -20.92
N LYS A 579 2.85 -18.24 -21.01
CA LYS A 579 1.56 -18.85 -20.62
C LYS A 579 1.19 -20.00 -21.55
N VAL A 580 1.36 -19.86 -22.87
CA VAL A 580 1.16 -20.96 -23.85
C VAL A 580 2.08 -22.14 -23.53
N ASN A 581 3.35 -21.89 -23.25
CA ASN A 581 4.31 -22.94 -22.90
C ASN A 581 3.93 -23.64 -21.59
N ALA A 582 3.49 -22.88 -20.58
CA ALA A 582 3.02 -23.42 -19.30
C ALA A 582 1.79 -24.33 -19.50
N ILE A 583 0.81 -23.91 -20.31
CA ILE A 583 -0.38 -24.71 -20.63
C ILE A 583 0.03 -26.03 -21.31
N ASN A 584 0.90 -25.96 -22.32
CA ASN A 584 1.37 -27.16 -23.01
C ASN A 584 2.12 -28.12 -22.07
N GLN A 585 2.96 -27.59 -21.18
CA GLN A 585 3.69 -28.39 -20.19
C GLN A 585 2.74 -29.02 -19.18
N PHE A 586 1.76 -28.27 -18.67
CA PHE A 586 0.76 -28.76 -17.73
C PHE A 586 -0.05 -29.91 -18.34
N GLU A 587 -0.57 -29.73 -19.56
CA GLU A 587 -1.34 -30.77 -20.25
C GLU A 587 -0.49 -32.00 -20.59
N ALA A 588 0.82 -31.85 -20.78
CA ALA A 588 1.72 -33.00 -20.95
C ALA A 588 2.01 -33.74 -19.64
N THR A 589 1.99 -33.03 -18.51
CA THR A 589 2.41 -33.56 -17.20
C THR A 589 1.24 -34.16 -16.41
N TYR A 590 0.06 -33.54 -16.47
CA TYR A 590 -1.06 -33.83 -15.56
C TYR A 590 -2.29 -34.47 -16.24
N ASN A 591 -2.25 -34.79 -17.53
CA ASN A 591 -3.34 -35.50 -18.25
C ASN A 591 -3.46 -37.00 -17.95
N THR A 592 -2.49 -37.58 -17.24
CA THR A 592 -2.60 -38.94 -16.68
C THR A 592 -2.77 -38.80 -15.17
N PRO A 593 -3.82 -39.39 -14.55
CA PRO A 593 -4.16 -39.13 -13.16
C PRO A 593 -2.97 -39.47 -12.26
N PRO A 594 -2.37 -38.50 -11.57
CA PRO A 594 -1.26 -38.80 -10.67
C PRO A 594 -1.79 -39.60 -9.48
N SER A 595 -1.00 -40.56 -9.01
CA SER A 595 -1.23 -41.20 -7.71
C SER A 595 -1.05 -40.16 -6.62
N VAL A 596 -2.15 -39.66 -6.06
CA VAL A 596 -2.18 -38.77 -4.90
C VAL A 596 -1.65 -39.54 -3.69
N SER A 597 -0.55 -39.09 -3.09
CA SER A 597 -0.08 -39.61 -1.80
C SER A 597 -0.11 -38.51 -0.74
N ILE A 598 -0.82 -38.77 0.35
CA ILE A 598 -0.79 -37.97 1.57
C ILE A 598 0.52 -38.30 2.29
N MET A 599 1.38 -37.31 2.56
CA MET A 599 2.56 -37.51 3.41
C MET A 599 2.13 -37.61 4.88
N ASP A 600 2.45 -38.73 5.52
CA ASP A 600 2.38 -38.92 6.98
C ASP A 600 3.74 -38.56 7.58
N THR A 601 3.85 -37.43 8.27
CA THR A 601 5.10 -36.94 8.89
C THR A 601 5.33 -37.52 10.28
N THR A 602 5.11 -38.83 10.47
CA THR A 602 5.66 -39.51 11.65
C THR A 602 7.17 -39.72 11.47
N PRO A 603 8.04 -39.28 12.41
CA PRO A 603 9.49 -39.37 12.21
C PRO A 603 9.96 -40.83 12.15
N ALA A 604 10.56 -41.24 11.04
CA ALA A 604 11.31 -42.48 10.98
C ALA A 604 12.62 -42.33 11.75
N GLU A 605 12.87 -43.24 12.69
CA GLU A 605 14.10 -43.32 13.48
C GLU A 605 15.33 -43.35 12.56
N ALA A 606 16.28 -42.44 12.85
CA ALA A 606 17.56 -42.37 12.20
C ALA A 606 18.33 -43.69 12.37
N THR A 607 18.62 -44.36 11.24
CA THR A 607 19.65 -45.40 11.18
C THR A 607 20.85 -44.87 10.41
N THR A 608 21.93 -44.65 11.17
CA THR A 608 23.29 -44.37 10.71
C THR A 608 23.83 -45.54 9.87
N THR A 609 24.47 -45.28 8.71
CA THR A 609 25.86 -45.71 8.37
C THR A 609 26.26 -45.48 6.89
N GLY A 610 27.09 -44.44 6.65
CA GLY A 610 28.28 -44.39 5.75
C GLY A 610 28.13 -44.31 4.21
N PRO A 611 29.23 -44.04 3.45
CA PRO A 611 30.51 -43.44 3.82
C PRO A 611 30.81 -42.09 3.11
N ILE A 612 31.73 -41.35 3.71
CA ILE A 612 32.37 -40.12 3.22
C ILE A 612 33.19 -40.44 1.94
N ILE A 613 33.01 -39.65 0.88
CA ILE A 613 33.98 -39.54 -0.21
C ILE A 613 34.51 -38.11 -0.25
N ASP A 614 35.83 -38.04 -0.20
CA ASP A 614 36.70 -36.89 -0.02
C ASP A 614 36.99 -36.20 -1.36
N SER A 615 36.95 -34.85 -1.33
CA SER A 615 37.75 -33.91 -2.15
C SER A 615 37.34 -33.57 -3.63
N PRO A 616 37.74 -32.37 -4.12
CA PRO A 616 36.92 -31.50 -4.97
C PRO A 616 37.33 -31.51 -6.46
N MET A 617 36.35 -31.30 -7.36
CA MET A 617 36.61 -31.01 -8.77
C MET A 617 36.45 -29.52 -9.05
N THR A 618 37.59 -28.87 -9.26
CA THR A 618 37.74 -27.58 -9.95
C THR A 618 37.38 -27.71 -11.43
N MET A 619 36.58 -26.79 -11.97
CA MET A 619 36.53 -26.53 -13.41
C MET A 619 36.84 -25.06 -13.70
N GLU A 620 37.84 -24.88 -14.58
CA GLU A 620 38.32 -23.60 -15.09
C GLU A 620 37.33 -22.97 -16.06
N ILE A 621 37.23 -21.65 -15.98
CA ILE A 621 36.49 -20.79 -16.90
C ILE A 621 37.45 -20.36 -18.02
N PRO A 622 37.11 -20.54 -19.31
CA PRO A 622 37.74 -19.77 -20.37
C PRO A 622 36.91 -18.51 -20.67
N GLN A 623 37.55 -17.37 -20.44
CA GLN A 623 37.26 -16.08 -21.09
C GLN A 623 38.48 -15.74 -21.98
N PRO A 624 38.39 -14.81 -22.94
CA PRO A 624 37.23 -13.99 -23.35
C PRO A 624 36.66 -14.34 -24.73
#